data_AF-A0A5D2XL31-F1
#
_entry.id   AF-A0A5D2XL31-F1
#
_cell.length_a   1.000
_cell.length_b   1.000
_cell.length_c   1.000
_cell.angle_alpha   90.00
_cell.angle_beta   90.00
_cell.angle_gamma   90.00
#
_symmetry.space_group_name_H-M   'P 1'
#
loop_
_entity.id
_entity.type
_entity.pdbx_description
1 polymer ?
#
loop_
_entity_poly.entity_id
_entity_poly.type
_entity_poly.pdbx_seq_one_letter_code
_entity_poly.pdbx_strand_id
1 'polypeptide(L)'
;MEDGEQREWGAKAWTYLSSVRSLSPLIQCITNFVSMDLTANTLLSAGASPAMLHSPNESPDFTPQVNALYINVGTLSDNWLPAMELAAQLASKLNKPWVLDPVAAGASRFRLKACLDLISLKPTVIRGNASEIIALAKASFASTKGVDSSHDSTDAVEAAKSLANSSGAVVAVSGAVDFVTDGNRIVGARNGVPMMQKITATGCAVTALIAAFVAIDPSHAMETTASALAVFGVAGELGMETARGPASLRTHLIDSLHGLDQTAVISGVKITAI
;
A
#
# COMPACT_ATOMS: atom_id res chain seq x y z
N MET A 1 1.15 -16.19 -25.03
CA MET A 1 2.11 -16.00 -23.93
C MET A 1 1.50 -15.08 -22.88
N GLU A 2 0.90 -13.95 -23.27
CA GLU A 2 0.15 -13.03 -22.37
C GLU A 2 -0.98 -13.72 -21.58
N ASP A 3 -1.82 -14.54 -22.21
CA ASP A 3 -2.90 -15.26 -21.50
C ASP A 3 -2.40 -16.23 -20.41
N GLY A 4 -1.19 -16.78 -20.57
CA GLY A 4 -0.60 -17.70 -19.61
C GLY A 4 -0.07 -16.98 -18.37
N GLU A 5 0.66 -15.88 -18.59
CA GLU A 5 1.16 -15.01 -17.51
C GLU A 5 0.01 -14.38 -16.74
N GLN A 6 -1.03 -13.89 -17.44
CA GLN A 6 -2.18 -13.27 -16.79
C GLN A 6 -2.94 -14.25 -15.89
N ARG A 7 -3.05 -15.52 -16.32
CA ARG A 7 -3.68 -16.58 -15.52
C ARG A 7 -2.84 -16.97 -14.31
N GLU A 8 -1.52 -16.94 -14.42
CA GLU A 8 -0.60 -17.18 -13.30
C GLU A 8 -0.74 -16.07 -12.23
N TRP A 9 -0.77 -14.80 -12.65
CA TRP A 9 -1.03 -13.68 -11.75
C TRP A 9 -2.41 -13.76 -11.10
N GLY A 10 -3.45 -14.11 -11.85
CA GLY A 10 -4.78 -14.36 -11.30
C GLY A 10 -4.79 -15.45 -10.23
N ALA A 11 -4.09 -16.56 -10.47
CA ALA A 11 -3.98 -17.66 -9.50
C ALA A 11 -3.20 -17.25 -8.23
N LYS A 12 -2.09 -16.50 -8.39
CA LYS A 12 -1.32 -15.93 -7.26
C LYS A 12 -2.18 -14.97 -6.44
N ALA A 13 -2.86 -14.03 -7.09
CA ALA A 13 -3.73 -13.05 -6.42
C ALA A 13 -4.85 -13.72 -5.64
N TRP A 14 -5.49 -14.76 -6.21
CA TRP A 14 -6.48 -15.55 -5.49
C TRP A 14 -5.89 -16.29 -4.29
N THR A 15 -4.70 -16.87 -4.44
CA THR A 15 -4.00 -17.55 -3.33
C THR A 15 -3.76 -16.60 -2.17
N TYR A 16 -3.32 -15.36 -2.44
CA TYR A 16 -3.14 -14.36 -1.40
C TYR A 16 -4.46 -13.90 -0.77
N LEU A 17 -5.49 -13.58 -1.56
CA LEU A 17 -6.80 -13.17 -1.02
C LEU A 17 -7.45 -14.27 -0.16
N SER A 18 -7.43 -15.51 -0.64
CA SER A 18 -7.96 -16.65 0.11
C SER A 18 -7.18 -16.91 1.41
N SER A 19 -5.85 -16.70 1.38
CA SER A 19 -5.02 -16.80 2.59
C SER A 19 -5.32 -15.68 3.59
N VAL A 20 -5.55 -14.43 3.14
CA VAL A 20 -6.02 -13.33 4.01
C VAL A 20 -7.33 -13.73 4.68
N ARG A 21 -8.30 -14.27 3.93
CA ARG A 21 -9.59 -14.71 4.50
C ARG A 21 -9.44 -15.87 5.48
N SER A 22 -8.57 -16.83 5.19
CA SER A 22 -8.38 -18.01 6.03
C SER A 22 -7.61 -17.70 7.31
N LEU A 23 -6.60 -16.83 7.25
CA LEU A 23 -5.70 -16.55 8.37
C LEU A 23 -6.15 -15.34 9.19
N SER A 24 -7.01 -14.48 8.60
CA SER A 24 -7.51 -13.24 9.19
C SER A 24 -6.42 -12.43 9.89
N PRO A 25 -5.36 -12.00 9.16
CA PRO A 25 -4.21 -11.37 9.78
C PRO A 25 -4.61 -10.09 10.52
N LEU A 26 -4.07 -9.92 11.73
CA LEU A 26 -4.23 -8.73 12.54
C LEU A 26 -3.33 -7.61 12.00
N ILE A 27 -3.93 -6.51 11.58
CA ILE A 27 -3.24 -5.35 11.00
C ILE A 27 -3.38 -4.17 11.94
N GLN A 28 -2.27 -3.73 12.54
CA GLN A 28 -2.25 -2.45 13.26
C GLN A 28 -2.28 -1.32 12.25
N CYS A 29 -3.23 -0.41 12.38
CA CYS A 29 -3.40 0.73 11.50
C CYS A 29 -3.21 2.03 12.28
N ILE A 30 -2.09 2.72 12.04
CA ILE A 30 -1.85 4.10 12.48
C ILE A 30 -2.10 4.99 11.26
N THR A 31 -3.38 5.29 11.02
CA THR A 31 -3.82 6.00 9.82
C THR A 31 -4.48 7.35 10.12
N ASN A 32 -4.68 8.15 9.08
CA ASN A 32 -5.29 9.46 9.21
C ASN A 32 -6.79 9.40 9.51
N PHE A 33 -7.32 10.43 10.17
CA PHE A 33 -8.73 10.51 10.60
C PHE A 33 -9.74 10.33 9.45
N VAL A 34 -9.42 10.83 8.26
CA VAL A 34 -10.31 10.79 7.08
C VAL A 34 -10.45 9.35 6.55
N SER A 35 -9.44 8.52 6.77
CA SER A 35 -9.35 7.18 6.17
C SER A 35 -9.73 6.03 7.10
N MET A 36 -9.86 6.26 8.42
CA MET A 36 -10.03 5.18 9.41
C MET A 36 -11.18 4.23 9.07
N ASP A 37 -12.38 4.77 8.81
CA ASP A 37 -13.56 3.97 8.53
C ASP A 37 -13.42 3.15 7.24
N LEU A 38 -13.03 3.78 6.12
CA LEU A 38 -12.88 3.07 4.85
C LEU A 38 -11.76 2.03 4.91
N THR A 39 -10.69 2.32 5.64
CA THR A 39 -9.58 1.39 5.87
C THR A 39 -10.04 0.16 6.65
N ALA A 40 -10.74 0.34 7.77
CA ALA A 40 -11.28 -0.77 8.56
C ALA A 40 -12.22 -1.63 7.72
N ASN A 41 -13.18 -1.00 7.04
CA ASN A 41 -14.17 -1.72 6.24
C ASN A 41 -13.55 -2.45 5.05
N THR A 42 -12.48 -1.91 4.44
CA THR A 42 -11.73 -2.59 3.38
C THR A 42 -11.04 -3.84 3.90
N LEU A 43 -10.35 -3.74 5.04
CA LEU A 43 -9.68 -4.88 5.67
C LEU A 43 -10.67 -5.96 6.10
N LEU A 44 -11.76 -5.58 6.76
CA LEU A 44 -12.84 -6.50 7.16
C LEU A 44 -13.45 -7.21 5.95
N SER A 45 -13.72 -6.48 4.87
CA SER A 45 -14.32 -7.05 3.65
C SER A 45 -13.37 -8.04 2.97
N ALA A 46 -12.07 -7.77 2.99
CA ALA A 46 -11.05 -8.70 2.52
C ALA A 46 -10.83 -9.91 3.43
N GLY A 47 -11.35 -9.90 4.66
CA GLY A 47 -11.23 -10.96 5.66
C GLY A 47 -10.09 -10.79 6.68
N ALA A 48 -9.39 -9.65 6.66
CA ALA A 48 -8.38 -9.30 7.66
C ALA A 48 -9.01 -8.71 8.93
N SER A 49 -8.21 -8.58 10.00
CA SER A 49 -8.64 -8.00 11.27
C SER A 49 -7.96 -6.65 11.52
N PRO A 50 -8.64 -5.51 11.33
CA PRO A 50 -8.05 -4.19 11.55
C PRO A 50 -8.04 -3.79 13.03
N ALA A 51 -6.94 -3.18 13.48
CA ALA A 51 -6.85 -2.52 14.78
C ALA A 51 -6.36 -1.06 14.61
N MET A 52 -7.26 -0.09 14.80
CA MET A 52 -6.97 1.34 14.68
C MET A 52 -6.26 1.89 15.93
N LEU A 53 -5.04 1.44 16.15
CA LEU A 53 -4.33 1.57 17.42
C LEU A 53 -3.03 2.37 17.24
N HIS A 54 -2.97 3.53 17.89
CA HIS A 54 -1.92 4.54 17.71
C HIS A 54 -1.36 5.09 19.02
N SER A 55 -1.80 4.63 20.20
CA SER A 55 -1.28 5.17 21.45
C SER A 55 0.13 4.65 21.72
N PRO A 56 1.12 5.52 22.01
CA PRO A 56 2.45 5.09 22.43
C PRO A 56 2.44 4.21 23.69
N ASN A 57 1.44 4.36 24.54
CA ASN A 57 1.34 3.62 25.80
C ASN A 57 0.95 2.15 25.61
N GLU A 58 0.27 1.82 24.51
CA GLU A 58 -0.22 0.45 24.25
C GLU A 58 0.54 -0.22 23.09
N SER A 59 1.22 0.55 22.22
CA SER A 59 2.05 0.00 21.14
C SER A 59 3.09 -1.04 21.59
N PRO A 60 3.83 -0.87 22.72
CA PRO A 60 4.76 -1.89 23.20
C PRO A 60 4.12 -3.25 23.48
N ASP A 61 2.85 -3.26 23.91
CA ASP A 61 2.11 -4.48 24.22
C ASP A 61 1.40 -5.04 22.98
N PHE A 62 0.96 -4.16 22.08
CA PHE A 62 0.11 -4.52 20.94
C PHE A 62 0.89 -4.85 19.67
N THR A 63 1.86 -4.02 19.28
CA THR A 63 2.64 -4.20 18.03
C THR A 63 3.33 -5.56 17.94
N PRO A 64 3.85 -6.18 19.01
CA PRO A 64 4.41 -7.53 18.92
C PRO A 64 3.41 -8.61 18.48
N GLN A 65 2.12 -8.41 18.76
CA GLN A 65 1.06 -9.39 18.52
C GLN A 65 0.49 -9.33 17.10
N VAL A 66 0.71 -8.23 16.37
CA VAL A 66 0.12 -8.07 15.03
C VAL A 66 0.89 -8.84 13.96
N ASN A 67 0.24 -9.11 12.84
CA ASN A 67 0.86 -9.75 11.67
C ASN A 67 1.57 -8.72 10.78
N ALA A 68 1.02 -7.49 10.67
CA ALA A 68 1.66 -6.38 9.98
C ALA A 68 1.23 -5.02 10.56
N LEU A 69 2.01 -3.99 10.24
CA LEU A 69 1.73 -2.59 10.59
C LEU A 69 1.48 -1.77 9.33
N TYR A 70 0.47 -0.91 9.37
CA TYR A 70 0.16 0.09 8.36
C TYR A 70 0.28 1.49 8.97
N ILE A 71 1.17 2.32 8.41
CA ILE A 71 1.35 3.72 8.81
C ILE A 71 0.95 4.63 7.66
N ASN A 72 0.11 5.62 7.96
CA ASN A 72 -0.29 6.65 7.01
C ASN A 72 -0.22 8.04 7.65
N VAL A 73 0.50 8.96 6.99
CA VAL A 73 0.81 10.29 7.52
C VAL A 73 -0.22 11.37 7.14
N GLY A 74 -1.40 11.01 6.62
CA GLY A 74 -2.37 11.94 6.03
C GLY A 74 -2.84 13.08 6.95
N THR A 75 -3.00 12.84 8.26
CA THR A 75 -3.31 13.86 9.27
C THR A 75 -2.22 13.91 10.35
N LEU A 76 -0.96 13.88 9.93
CA LEU A 76 0.21 13.92 10.81
C LEU A 76 0.17 15.11 11.77
N SER A 77 0.60 14.87 13.00
CA SER A 77 0.78 15.88 14.04
C SER A 77 1.95 15.50 14.95
N ASP A 78 2.41 16.44 15.77
CA ASP A 78 3.53 16.23 16.71
C ASP A 78 3.25 15.12 17.73
N ASN A 79 1.99 14.82 18.03
CA ASN A 79 1.61 13.74 18.94
C ASN A 79 1.55 12.37 18.24
N TRP A 80 1.30 12.36 16.92
CA TRP A 80 1.15 11.13 16.14
C TRP A 80 2.48 10.59 15.63
N LEU A 81 3.41 11.48 15.24
CA LEU A 81 4.70 11.07 14.69
C LEU A 81 5.50 10.18 15.65
N PRO A 82 5.68 10.53 16.95
CA PRO A 82 6.40 9.66 17.88
C PRO A 82 5.76 8.28 18.04
N ALA A 83 4.42 8.21 17.95
CA ALA A 83 3.71 6.94 18.02
C ALA A 83 3.93 6.06 16.78
N MET A 84 3.93 6.67 15.58
CA MET A 84 4.26 6.00 14.34
C MET A 84 5.70 5.47 14.36
N GLU A 85 6.65 6.30 14.79
CA GLU A 85 8.06 5.92 14.91
C GLU A 85 8.27 4.77 15.90
N LEU A 86 7.62 4.82 17.07
CA LEU A 86 7.69 3.75 18.06
C LEU A 86 7.15 2.42 17.49
N ALA A 87 5.97 2.44 16.87
CA ALA A 87 5.38 1.23 16.28
C ALA A 87 6.26 0.68 15.13
N ALA A 88 6.80 1.54 14.27
CA ALA A 88 7.71 1.13 13.21
C ALA A 88 9.02 0.54 13.75
N GLN A 89 9.61 1.15 14.79
CA GLN A 89 10.80 0.62 15.46
C GLN A 89 10.54 -0.77 16.05
N LEU A 90 9.39 -0.97 16.70
CA LEU A 90 8.98 -2.26 17.25
C LEU A 90 8.78 -3.30 16.14
N ALA A 91 8.05 -2.93 15.08
CA ALA A 91 7.81 -3.81 13.94
C ALA A 91 9.13 -4.26 13.30
N SER A 92 10.04 -3.32 13.01
CA SER A 92 11.35 -3.62 12.42
C SER A 92 12.24 -4.45 13.34
N LYS A 93 12.26 -4.18 14.65
CA LYS A 93 13.01 -4.99 15.63
C LYS A 93 12.51 -6.44 15.69
N LEU A 94 11.21 -6.64 15.48
CA LEU A 94 10.54 -7.95 15.53
C LEU A 94 10.41 -8.62 14.15
N ASN A 95 10.99 -8.04 13.10
CA ASN A 95 10.86 -8.49 11.71
C ASN A 95 9.40 -8.63 11.26
N LYS A 96 8.51 -7.78 11.77
CA LYS A 96 7.13 -7.68 11.31
C LYS A 96 7.09 -6.81 10.05
N PRO A 97 6.44 -7.25 8.97
CA PRO A 97 6.31 -6.42 7.78
C PRO A 97 5.48 -5.18 8.10
N TRP A 98 5.84 -4.06 7.48
CA TRP A 98 5.06 -2.84 7.62
C TRP A 98 5.06 -1.99 6.35
N VAL A 99 3.97 -1.25 6.17
CA VAL A 99 3.67 -0.50 4.95
C VAL A 99 3.52 0.98 5.28
N LEU A 100 4.20 1.82 4.50
CA LEU A 100 4.14 3.28 4.61
C LEU A 100 3.29 3.88 3.47
N ASP A 101 2.31 4.70 3.85
CA ASP A 101 1.57 5.61 2.97
C ASP A 101 1.98 7.06 3.26
N PRO A 102 2.89 7.64 2.44
CA PRO A 102 3.48 8.95 2.69
C PRO A 102 2.59 10.08 2.16
N VAL A 103 1.28 10.04 2.47
CA VAL A 103 0.27 10.98 1.96
C VAL A 103 0.74 12.43 2.05
N ALA A 104 0.78 13.08 0.90
CA ALA A 104 1.19 14.47 0.72
C ALA A 104 2.61 14.75 1.26
N ALA A 105 3.55 13.80 1.17
CA ALA A 105 4.94 13.97 1.65
C ALA A 105 5.61 15.24 1.13
N GLY A 106 5.39 15.60 -0.14
CA GLY A 106 5.95 16.81 -0.75
C GLY A 106 5.27 18.13 -0.34
N ALA A 107 4.15 18.11 0.40
CA ALA A 107 3.37 19.30 0.69
C ALA A 107 3.99 20.19 1.78
N SER A 108 4.85 19.65 2.65
CA SER A 108 5.55 20.44 3.66
C SER A 108 6.86 19.78 4.08
N ARG A 109 7.82 20.59 4.56
CA ARG A 109 9.09 20.10 5.10
C ARG A 109 8.89 19.15 6.29
N PHE A 110 7.86 19.40 7.09
CA PHE A 110 7.52 18.55 8.24
C PHE A 110 7.12 17.14 7.79
N ARG A 111 6.19 17.02 6.82
CA ARG A 111 5.76 15.72 6.28
C ARG A 111 6.90 15.00 5.59
N LEU A 112 7.67 15.72 4.78
CA LEU A 112 8.79 15.14 4.05
C LEU A 112 9.84 14.55 5.01
N LYS A 113 10.24 15.31 6.04
CA LYS A 113 11.20 14.85 7.05
C LYS A 113 10.65 13.61 7.78
N ALA A 114 9.41 13.66 8.26
CA ALA A 114 8.78 12.54 8.95
C ALA A 114 8.74 11.26 8.10
N CYS A 115 8.43 11.37 6.81
CA CYS A 115 8.44 10.22 5.91
C CYS A 115 9.85 9.65 5.74
N LEU A 116 10.88 10.50 5.62
CA LEU A 116 12.27 10.03 5.52
C LEU A 116 12.74 9.34 6.81
N ASP A 117 12.37 9.89 7.97
CA ASP A 117 12.66 9.29 9.28
C ASP A 117 12.00 7.89 9.37
N LEU A 118 10.73 7.77 8.96
CA LEU A 118 10.03 6.48 8.90
C LEU A 118 10.66 5.52 7.88
N ILE A 119 11.06 5.99 6.70
CA ILE A 119 11.74 5.17 5.69
C ILE A 119 13.06 4.61 6.24
N SER A 120 13.77 5.36 7.08
CA SER A 120 15.01 4.87 7.72
C SER A 120 14.77 3.67 8.64
N LEU A 121 13.53 3.47 9.10
CA LEU A 121 13.09 2.31 9.86
C LEU A 121 12.76 1.09 8.97
N LYS A 122 13.04 1.16 7.67
CA LYS A 122 12.96 0.04 6.70
C LYS A 122 11.55 -0.56 6.56
N PRO A 123 10.58 0.18 6.00
CA PRO A 123 9.30 -0.39 5.60
C PRO A 123 9.51 -1.52 4.59
N THR A 124 8.62 -2.51 4.61
CA THR A 124 8.57 -3.56 3.59
C THR A 124 8.04 -3.00 2.28
N VAL A 125 7.03 -2.13 2.35
CA VAL A 125 6.42 -1.50 1.19
C VAL A 125 6.21 0.00 1.43
N ILE A 126 6.51 0.82 0.42
CA ILE A 126 6.16 2.23 0.37
C ILE A 126 5.19 2.40 -0.79
N ARG A 127 3.98 2.91 -0.54
CA ARG A 127 3.01 3.17 -1.61
C ARG A 127 2.56 4.61 -1.58
N GLY A 128 2.72 5.31 -2.70
CA GLY A 128 2.25 6.69 -2.87
C GLY A 128 1.85 6.98 -4.31
N ASN A 129 1.32 8.17 -4.56
CA ASN A 129 1.16 8.65 -5.94
C ASN A 129 2.50 9.14 -6.53
N ALA A 130 2.52 9.40 -7.84
CA ALA A 130 3.72 9.84 -8.55
C ALA A 130 4.42 11.04 -7.88
N SER A 131 3.67 12.06 -7.46
CA SER A 131 4.24 13.27 -6.87
C SER A 131 4.87 13.02 -5.49
N GLU A 132 4.26 12.14 -4.69
CA GLU A 132 4.78 11.75 -3.38
C GLU A 132 6.08 10.95 -3.52
N ILE A 133 6.10 9.96 -4.41
CA ILE A 133 7.28 9.11 -4.64
C ILE A 133 8.44 9.92 -5.23
N ILE A 134 8.17 10.81 -6.19
CA ILE A 134 9.20 11.73 -6.73
C ILE A 134 9.77 12.63 -5.63
N ALA A 135 8.92 13.18 -4.76
CA ALA A 135 9.38 14.04 -3.67
C ALA A 135 10.29 13.28 -2.68
N LEU A 136 9.92 12.05 -2.32
CA LEU A 136 10.72 11.20 -1.43
C LEU A 136 12.03 10.76 -2.06
N ALA A 137 12.02 10.34 -3.33
CA ALA A 137 13.22 9.95 -4.04
C ALA A 137 14.23 11.11 -4.07
N LYS A 138 13.80 12.29 -4.53
CA LYS A 138 14.66 13.50 -4.58
C LYS A 138 15.26 13.85 -3.22
N ALA A 139 14.44 13.81 -2.17
CA ALA A 139 14.90 14.16 -0.82
C ALA A 139 15.88 13.13 -0.23
N SER A 140 15.71 11.85 -0.58
CA SER A 140 16.62 10.78 -0.15
C SER A 140 18.03 11.00 -0.73
N PHE A 141 18.14 11.38 -2.01
CA PHE A 141 19.44 11.65 -2.66
C PHE A 141 20.06 13.00 -2.31
N ALA A 142 19.26 14.03 -2.02
CA ALA A 142 19.77 15.34 -1.64
C ALA A 142 20.57 15.31 -0.31
N SER A 143 20.34 14.29 0.53
CA SER A 143 21.09 14.06 1.77
C SER A 143 22.46 13.40 1.55
N THR A 144 22.64 12.67 0.45
CA THR A 144 23.89 12.01 0.03
C THR A 144 24.69 12.90 -0.93
N LYS A 145 25.10 14.10 -0.49
CA LYS A 145 25.97 14.99 -1.28
C LYS A 145 27.35 14.35 -1.51
N GLY A 146 27.68 14.03 -2.77
CA GLY A 146 29.05 13.73 -3.16
C GLY A 146 29.29 12.96 -4.46
N VAL A 147 28.24 12.49 -5.16
CA VAL A 147 28.44 11.73 -6.42
C VAL A 147 27.55 12.34 -7.51
N ASP A 148 28.16 12.60 -8.67
CA ASP A 148 27.61 13.28 -9.86
C ASP A 148 26.10 13.11 -10.07
N SER A 149 25.32 14.12 -9.67
CA SER A 149 23.87 14.14 -9.80
C SER A 149 23.44 14.43 -11.24
N SER A 150 23.45 13.39 -12.08
CA SER A 150 22.91 13.39 -13.44
C SER A 150 21.51 12.75 -13.54
N HIS A 151 20.89 12.42 -12.41
CA HIS A 151 19.58 11.74 -12.35
C HIS A 151 18.52 12.56 -11.61
N ASP A 152 18.33 13.81 -12.01
CA ASP A 152 17.07 14.53 -11.76
C ASP A 152 15.96 13.94 -12.66
N SER A 153 15.59 12.68 -12.42
CA SER A 153 14.47 12.07 -13.13
C SER A 153 13.16 12.66 -12.61
N THR A 154 12.36 13.22 -13.51
CA THR A 154 10.96 13.58 -13.26
C THR A 154 10.01 12.40 -13.51
N ASP A 155 10.53 11.26 -13.96
CA ASP A 155 9.77 10.05 -14.20
C ASP A 155 9.48 9.32 -12.88
N ALA A 156 8.21 9.02 -12.63
CA ALA A 156 7.77 8.39 -11.39
C ALA A 156 8.29 6.95 -11.22
N VAL A 157 8.50 6.22 -12.33
CA VAL A 157 9.01 4.84 -12.31
C VAL A 157 10.49 4.81 -11.95
N GLU A 158 11.30 5.70 -12.54
CA GLU A 158 12.72 5.80 -12.16
C GLU A 158 12.90 6.33 -10.74
N ALA A 159 12.06 7.27 -10.31
CA ALA A 159 12.02 7.72 -8.91
C ALA A 159 11.66 6.55 -7.96
N ALA A 160 10.69 5.70 -8.34
CA ALA A 160 10.31 4.53 -7.56
C ALA A 160 11.44 3.50 -7.46
N LYS A 161 12.12 3.18 -8.57
CA LYS A 161 13.29 2.27 -8.57
C LYS A 161 14.40 2.81 -7.67
N SER A 162 14.68 4.10 -7.77
CA SER A 162 15.71 4.76 -6.98
C SER A 162 15.38 4.76 -5.48
N LEU A 163 14.10 4.99 -5.13
CA LEU A 163 13.62 4.90 -3.75
C LEU A 163 13.65 3.45 -3.24
N ALA A 164 13.27 2.47 -4.05
CA ALA A 164 13.32 1.05 -3.71
C ALA A 164 14.77 0.61 -3.40
N ASN A 165 15.71 0.95 -4.27
CA ASN A 165 17.13 0.62 -4.08
C ASN A 165 17.75 1.27 -2.83
N SER A 166 17.37 2.51 -2.51
CA SER A 166 17.93 3.23 -1.35
C SER A 166 17.29 2.84 -0.01
N SER A 167 16.00 2.49 -0.01
CA SER A 167 15.27 2.08 1.20
C SER A 167 15.32 0.58 1.48
N GLY A 168 15.54 -0.23 0.44
CA GLY A 168 15.35 -1.69 0.47
C GLY A 168 13.88 -2.12 0.48
N ALA A 169 12.94 -1.19 0.32
CA ALA A 169 11.51 -1.47 0.27
C ALA A 169 11.05 -1.78 -1.16
N VAL A 170 9.93 -2.50 -1.27
CA VAL A 170 9.13 -2.48 -2.51
C VAL A 170 8.42 -1.14 -2.61
N VAL A 171 8.46 -0.50 -3.76
CA VAL A 171 7.78 0.78 -4.01
C VAL A 171 6.64 0.60 -4.99
N ALA A 172 5.46 1.07 -4.60
CA ALA A 172 4.27 1.10 -5.46
C ALA A 172 3.86 2.55 -5.77
N VAL A 173 3.70 2.86 -7.06
CA VAL A 173 3.27 4.15 -7.57
C VAL A 173 1.87 4.01 -8.13
N SER A 174 0.91 4.73 -7.54
CA SER A 174 -0.46 4.66 -8.02
C SER A 174 -0.72 5.55 -9.24
N GLY A 175 -1.57 5.09 -10.16
CA GLY A 175 -1.93 5.82 -11.37
C GLY A 175 -3.10 5.20 -12.12
N ALA A 176 -3.19 5.46 -13.43
CA ALA A 176 -4.07 4.69 -14.31
C ALA A 176 -3.55 3.26 -14.54
N VAL A 177 -2.23 3.10 -14.40
CA VAL A 177 -1.55 1.84 -14.16
C VAL A 177 -0.82 2.02 -12.84
N ASP A 178 -1.03 1.10 -11.91
CA ASP A 178 -0.26 1.07 -10.67
C ASP A 178 1.04 0.30 -10.95
N PHE A 179 2.19 0.95 -10.78
CA PHE A 179 3.49 0.30 -10.95
C PHE A 179 4.03 -0.15 -9.61
N VAL A 180 4.64 -1.33 -9.57
CA VAL A 180 5.30 -1.89 -8.37
C VAL A 180 6.71 -2.30 -8.76
N THR A 181 7.71 -1.95 -7.95
CA THR A 181 9.11 -2.28 -8.18
C THR A 181 9.86 -2.61 -6.90
N ASP A 182 10.79 -3.57 -7.00
CA ASP A 182 11.79 -3.87 -5.97
C ASP A 182 13.14 -3.15 -6.21
N GLY A 183 13.18 -2.23 -7.18
CA GLY A 183 14.38 -1.53 -7.63
C GLY A 183 15.04 -2.14 -8.87
N ASN A 184 14.76 -3.42 -9.15
CA ASN A 184 15.30 -4.15 -10.31
C ASN A 184 14.22 -4.56 -11.30
N ARG A 185 13.12 -5.14 -10.79
CA ARG A 185 11.97 -5.59 -11.58
C ARG A 185 10.85 -4.56 -11.50
N ILE A 186 9.97 -4.55 -12.50
CA ILE A 186 8.77 -3.72 -12.52
C ILE A 186 7.59 -4.58 -12.97
N VAL A 187 6.46 -4.43 -12.29
CA VAL A 187 5.17 -4.96 -12.73
C VAL A 187 4.13 -3.85 -12.72
N GLY A 188 3.16 -3.92 -13.63
CA GLY A 188 2.05 -2.98 -13.72
C GLY A 188 0.71 -3.68 -13.48
N ALA A 189 -0.10 -3.15 -12.57
CA ALA A 189 -1.49 -3.54 -12.36
C ALA A 189 -2.42 -2.52 -13.04
N ARG A 190 -3.34 -2.97 -13.90
CA ARG A 190 -4.17 -2.11 -14.77
C ARG A 190 -5.66 -2.14 -14.41
N ASN A 191 -5.97 -2.51 -13.18
CA ASN A 191 -7.34 -2.62 -12.70
C ASN A 191 -7.86 -1.32 -12.07
N GLY A 192 -9.18 -1.22 -11.94
CA GLY A 192 -9.87 -0.10 -11.27
C GLY A 192 -10.63 0.81 -12.22
N VAL A 193 -11.30 1.82 -11.64
CA VAL A 193 -12.15 2.76 -12.39
C VAL A 193 -11.87 4.22 -12.01
N PRO A 194 -11.93 5.18 -12.96
CA PRO A 194 -11.65 6.59 -12.68
C PRO A 194 -12.49 7.19 -11.54
N MET A 195 -13.72 6.71 -11.34
CA MET A 195 -14.62 7.22 -10.29
C MET A 195 -14.09 6.95 -8.86
N MET A 196 -13.17 6.00 -8.67
CA MET A 196 -12.52 5.76 -7.37
C MET A 196 -11.73 6.99 -6.88
N GLN A 197 -11.26 7.85 -7.79
CA GLN A 197 -10.59 9.11 -7.45
C GLN A 197 -11.56 10.18 -6.90
N LYS A 198 -12.87 9.97 -7.02
CA LYS A 198 -13.91 10.84 -6.47
C LYS A 198 -14.38 10.39 -5.07
N ILE A 199 -13.78 9.34 -4.53
CA ILE A 199 -14.02 8.83 -3.18
C ILE A 199 -12.77 9.11 -2.36
N THR A 200 -12.93 9.82 -1.24
CA THR A 200 -11.80 10.08 -0.34
C THR A 200 -11.23 8.77 0.21
N ALA A 201 -9.91 8.76 0.46
CA ALA A 201 -9.20 7.66 1.12
C ALA A 201 -9.20 6.30 0.40
N THR A 202 -9.62 6.18 -0.86
CA THR A 202 -9.47 4.93 -1.64
C THR A 202 -8.01 4.52 -1.77
N GLY A 203 -7.11 5.50 -1.94
CA GLY A 203 -5.67 5.29 -1.89
C GLY A 203 -5.21 4.69 -0.55
N CYS A 204 -5.64 5.27 0.57
CA CYS A 204 -5.28 4.79 1.91
C CYS A 204 -5.83 3.39 2.19
N ALA A 205 -7.05 3.11 1.72
CA ALA A 205 -7.70 1.82 1.87
C ALA A 205 -6.93 0.69 1.17
N VAL A 206 -6.49 0.91 -0.08
CA VAL A 206 -5.68 -0.11 -0.77
C VAL A 206 -4.30 -0.26 -0.15
N THR A 207 -3.72 0.80 0.44
CA THR A 207 -2.44 0.67 1.16
C THR A 207 -2.56 -0.23 2.39
N ALA A 208 -3.69 -0.18 3.10
CA ALA A 208 -3.96 -1.11 4.19
C ALA A 208 -4.19 -2.54 3.69
N LEU A 209 -4.88 -2.72 2.56
CA LEU A 209 -5.02 -4.03 1.93
C LEU A 209 -3.66 -4.63 1.54
N ILE A 210 -2.74 -3.81 1.03
CA ILE A 210 -1.35 -4.22 0.78
C ILE A 210 -0.72 -4.74 2.07
N ALA A 211 -0.89 -4.07 3.22
CA ALA A 211 -0.37 -4.55 4.50
C ALA A 211 -0.94 -5.93 4.89
N ALA A 212 -2.23 -6.17 4.63
CA ALA A 212 -2.83 -7.49 4.85
C ALA A 212 -2.26 -8.59 3.94
N PHE A 213 -2.00 -8.27 2.67
CA PHE A 213 -1.42 -9.23 1.73
C PHE A 213 0.05 -9.51 2.03
N VAL A 214 0.84 -8.48 2.34
CA VAL A 214 2.25 -8.63 2.74
C VAL A 214 2.38 -9.42 4.05
N ALA A 215 1.40 -9.34 4.95
CA ALA A 215 1.37 -10.14 6.17
C ALA A 215 1.32 -11.66 5.89
N ILE A 216 0.79 -12.07 4.74
CA ILE A 216 0.70 -13.49 4.34
C ILE A 216 2.05 -14.01 3.85
N ASP A 217 2.73 -13.22 3.02
CA ASP A 217 4.00 -13.60 2.42
C ASP A 217 4.93 -12.39 2.27
N PRO A 218 5.63 -12.01 3.35
CA PRO A 218 6.52 -10.85 3.32
C PRO A 218 7.76 -11.06 2.45
N SER A 219 8.08 -12.31 2.10
CA SER A 219 9.23 -12.63 1.24
C SER A 219 8.98 -12.32 -0.25
N HIS A 220 7.70 -12.30 -0.66
CA HIS A 220 7.25 -11.94 -2.01
C HIS A 220 6.47 -10.62 -2.00
N ALA A 221 7.00 -9.62 -1.30
CA ALA A 221 6.33 -8.34 -1.09
C ALA A 221 5.91 -7.62 -2.39
N MET A 222 6.64 -7.82 -3.49
CA MET A 222 6.31 -7.25 -4.80
C MET A 222 5.05 -7.90 -5.38
N GLU A 223 4.99 -9.24 -5.35
CA GLU A 223 3.88 -10.04 -5.83
C GLU A 223 2.62 -9.83 -4.96
N THR A 224 2.75 -9.78 -3.63
CA THR A 224 1.63 -9.49 -2.72
C THR A 224 1.09 -8.08 -2.91
N THR A 225 1.97 -7.10 -3.13
CA THR A 225 1.58 -5.70 -3.37
C THR A 225 0.82 -5.55 -4.69
N ALA A 226 1.36 -6.09 -5.79
CA ALA A 226 0.71 -6.06 -7.09
C ALA A 226 -0.66 -6.77 -7.06
N SER A 227 -0.74 -7.91 -6.36
CA SER A 227 -1.99 -8.65 -6.18
C SER A 227 -3.04 -7.87 -5.39
N ALA A 228 -2.65 -7.20 -4.29
CA ALA A 228 -3.56 -6.37 -3.51
C ALA A 228 -4.14 -5.19 -4.33
N LEU A 229 -3.29 -4.52 -5.11
CA LEU A 229 -3.71 -3.45 -6.02
C LEU A 229 -4.70 -3.96 -7.07
N ALA A 230 -4.37 -5.07 -7.73
CA ALA A 230 -5.24 -5.66 -8.74
C ALA A 230 -6.57 -6.12 -8.16
N VAL A 231 -6.58 -6.83 -7.03
CA VAL A 231 -7.79 -7.29 -6.33
C VAL A 231 -8.70 -6.11 -5.95
N PHE A 232 -8.13 -5.04 -5.40
CA PHE A 232 -8.88 -3.83 -5.07
C PHE A 232 -9.45 -3.15 -6.34
N GLY A 233 -8.67 -3.13 -7.42
CA GLY A 233 -9.11 -2.62 -8.71
C GLY A 233 -10.25 -3.44 -9.32
N VAL A 234 -10.18 -4.78 -9.27
CA VAL A 234 -11.26 -5.67 -9.73
C VAL A 234 -12.54 -5.43 -8.93
N ALA A 235 -12.44 -5.30 -7.60
CA ALA A 235 -13.59 -4.93 -6.77
C ALA A 235 -14.18 -3.56 -7.17
N GLY A 236 -13.34 -2.60 -7.55
CA GLY A 236 -13.78 -1.31 -8.08
C GLY A 236 -14.45 -1.39 -9.44
N GLU A 237 -13.96 -2.24 -10.34
CA GLU A 237 -14.57 -2.52 -11.64
C GLU A 237 -15.96 -3.14 -11.47
N LEU A 238 -16.08 -4.20 -10.67
CA LEU A 238 -17.37 -4.85 -10.39
C LEU A 238 -18.35 -3.91 -9.69
N GLY A 239 -17.87 -3.13 -8.71
CA GLY A 239 -18.73 -2.17 -8.01
C GLY A 239 -19.25 -1.04 -8.91
N MET A 240 -18.52 -0.73 -10.00
CA MET A 240 -18.93 0.30 -10.96
C MET A 240 -20.05 -0.17 -11.89
N GLU A 241 -20.26 -1.49 -12.06
CA GLU A 241 -21.35 -2.02 -12.90
C GLU A 241 -22.73 -1.58 -12.39
N THR A 242 -22.88 -1.37 -11.09
CA THR A 242 -24.15 -0.95 -10.46
C THR A 242 -24.11 0.48 -9.88
N ALA A 243 -22.93 1.04 -9.67
CA ALA A 243 -22.79 2.37 -9.07
C ALA A 243 -23.35 3.49 -9.97
N ARG A 244 -24.01 4.47 -9.34
CA ARG A 244 -24.56 5.66 -9.99
C ARG A 244 -23.80 6.95 -9.67
N GLY A 245 -22.74 6.84 -8.88
CA GLY A 245 -21.96 7.95 -8.35
C GLY A 245 -20.99 7.49 -7.26
N PRO A 246 -20.15 8.40 -6.73
CA PRO A 246 -19.05 8.05 -5.83
C PRO A 246 -19.51 7.42 -4.53
N ALA A 247 -20.62 7.87 -3.96
CA ALA A 247 -21.17 7.28 -2.73
C ALA A 247 -21.62 5.83 -2.95
N SER A 248 -22.38 5.56 -4.01
CA SER A 248 -22.78 4.18 -4.35
C SER A 248 -21.59 3.31 -4.74
N LEU A 249 -20.59 3.86 -5.43
CA LEU A 249 -19.37 3.12 -5.77
C LEU A 249 -18.58 2.76 -4.51
N ARG A 250 -18.49 3.65 -3.52
CA ARG A 250 -17.84 3.35 -2.23
C ARG A 250 -18.49 2.14 -1.56
N THR A 251 -19.83 2.10 -1.52
CA THR A 251 -20.56 0.96 -0.97
C THR A 251 -20.30 -0.31 -1.78
N HIS A 252 -20.49 -0.25 -3.10
CA HIS A 252 -20.34 -1.43 -3.95
C HIS A 252 -18.90 -1.92 -4.07
N LEU A 253 -17.90 -1.08 -3.90
CA LEU A 253 -16.49 -1.48 -3.81
C LEU A 253 -16.25 -2.39 -2.60
N ILE A 254 -16.80 -2.02 -1.44
CA ILE A 254 -16.71 -2.80 -0.19
C ILE A 254 -17.44 -4.13 -0.37
N ASP A 255 -18.68 -4.09 -0.86
CA ASP A 255 -19.49 -5.28 -1.11
C ASP A 255 -18.83 -6.22 -2.12
N SER A 256 -18.29 -5.68 -3.22
CA SER A 256 -17.63 -6.45 -4.26
C SER A 256 -16.34 -7.08 -3.74
N LEU A 257 -15.53 -6.36 -2.97
CA LEU A 257 -14.32 -6.91 -2.35
C LEU A 257 -14.64 -8.10 -1.44
N HIS A 258 -15.72 -8.00 -0.66
CA HIS A 258 -16.21 -9.11 0.14
C HIS A 258 -16.68 -10.28 -0.73
N GLY A 259 -17.41 -9.98 -1.81
CA GLY A 259 -18.00 -10.96 -2.72
C GLY A 259 -17.05 -11.59 -3.74
N LEU A 260 -15.80 -11.12 -3.88
CA LEU A 260 -14.86 -11.66 -4.85
C LEU A 260 -14.65 -13.17 -4.64
N ASP A 261 -14.83 -13.95 -5.70
CA ASP A 261 -14.54 -15.37 -5.72
C ASP A 261 -13.32 -15.70 -6.59
N GLN A 262 -12.96 -16.99 -6.64
CA GLN A 262 -11.81 -17.45 -7.40
C GLN A 262 -11.91 -17.10 -8.88
N THR A 263 -13.11 -17.25 -9.46
CA THR A 263 -13.35 -17.02 -10.87
C THR A 263 -13.14 -15.54 -11.20
N ALA A 264 -13.79 -14.65 -10.45
CA ALA A 264 -13.71 -13.21 -10.63
C ALA A 264 -12.27 -12.69 -10.50
N VAL A 265 -11.51 -13.19 -9.53
CA VAL A 265 -10.11 -12.79 -9.35
C VAL A 265 -9.23 -13.31 -10.49
N ILE A 266 -9.33 -14.60 -10.84
CA ILE A 266 -8.48 -15.18 -11.89
C ILE A 266 -8.73 -14.54 -13.26
N SER A 267 -10.00 -14.23 -13.59
CA SER A 267 -10.33 -13.59 -14.87
C SER A 267 -10.19 -12.07 -14.86
N GLY A 268 -10.32 -11.44 -13.69
CA GLY A 268 -10.39 -9.98 -13.57
C GLY A 268 -9.04 -9.31 -13.38
N VAL A 269 -8.09 -9.97 -12.71
CA VAL A 269 -6.74 -9.43 -12.47
C VAL A 269 -6.05 -9.15 -13.80
N LYS A 270 -5.39 -7.99 -13.89
CA LYS A 270 -4.62 -7.51 -15.06
C LYS A 270 -3.25 -7.03 -14.57
N ILE A 271 -2.26 -7.93 -14.58
CA ILE A 271 -0.89 -7.66 -14.10
C ILE A 271 0.09 -8.14 -15.17
N THR A 272 1.04 -7.28 -15.52
CA THR A 272 2.06 -7.56 -16.54
C THR A 272 3.45 -7.17 -16.04
N ALA A 273 4.46 -8.00 -16.28
CA ALA A 273 5.86 -7.57 -16.17
C ALA A 273 6.17 -6.49 -17.22
N ILE A 274 7.09 -5.57 -16.90
CA ILE A 274 7.48 -4.43 -17.74
C ILE A 274 8.99 -4.43 -17.97
#